data_AF-A0A9W4A1N8-F1
#
_entry.id   AF-A0A9W4A1N8-F1
#
_cell.length_a   1.000
_cell.length_b   1.000
_cell.length_c   1.000
_cell.angle_alpha   90.00
_cell.angle_beta   90.00
_cell.angle_gamma   90.00
#
_symmetry.space_group_name_H-M   'P 1'
#
loop_
_entity.id
_entity.type
_entity.pdbx_description
1 polymer ?
#
loop_
_entity_poly.entity_id
_entity_poly.type
_entity_poly.pdbx_seq_one_letter_code
_entity_poly.pdbx_strand_id
1 'polypeptide(L)'
;MKKALVAGLLVTAVSTSCFSPVNTFAESNTTYLQPSSILGPAMDRLSNSITNLGSQTPLIQGYGLIILQQPDLDVSTIYGITTDQGTIRNHVRDYLDINNHKLSVVNQDIQSFGIRFANYYNKLVELAGKMNEDPEAKALFVRIFNLLQGDVQKIQYNMKITSKDLNNSKNELAEDSKNFSSKVSRAFESYKGSDACPST
;
A
#
# COMPACT_ATOMS: atom_id res chain seq x y z
N MET A 1 -9.62 -30.04 23.07
CA MET A 1 -9.90 -28.65 23.50
C MET A 1 -8.63 -27.80 23.67
N LYS A 2 -7.61 -28.20 24.45
CA LYS A 2 -6.36 -27.42 24.60
C LYS A 2 -5.64 -27.09 23.27
N LYS A 3 -5.57 -28.05 22.34
CA LYS A 3 -4.89 -27.87 21.03
C LYS A 3 -5.55 -26.81 20.14
N ALA A 4 -6.89 -26.79 20.11
CA ALA A 4 -7.67 -25.82 19.34
C ALA A 4 -7.57 -24.40 19.92
N LEU A 5 -7.46 -24.27 21.25
CA LEU A 5 -7.37 -22.99 21.94
C LEU A 5 -5.99 -22.34 21.75
N VAL A 6 -4.92 -23.14 21.79
CA VAL A 6 -3.55 -22.67 21.49
C VAL A 6 -3.41 -22.33 20.00
N ALA A 7 -3.95 -23.15 19.09
CA ALA A 7 -4.00 -22.83 17.67
C ALA A 7 -4.79 -21.54 17.37
N GLY A 8 -5.93 -21.32 18.03
CA GLY A 8 -6.71 -20.09 17.94
C GLY A 8 -5.97 -18.87 18.46
N LEU A 9 -5.25 -18.99 19.58
CA LEU A 9 -4.38 -17.93 20.12
C LEU A 9 -3.21 -17.60 19.18
N LEU A 10 -2.67 -18.57 18.44
CA LEU A 10 -1.58 -18.34 17.49
C LEU A 10 -2.01 -17.62 16.23
N VAL A 11 -3.13 -18.06 15.63
CA VAL A 11 -3.77 -17.36 14.52
C VAL A 11 -4.02 -15.92 14.92
N THR A 12 -4.45 -15.70 16.17
CA THR A 12 -4.67 -14.36 16.72
C THR A 12 -3.38 -13.58 16.90
N ALA A 13 -2.37 -14.12 17.59
CA ALA A 13 -1.11 -13.41 17.83
C ALA A 13 -0.40 -13.02 16.52
N VAL A 14 -0.44 -13.90 15.52
CA VAL A 14 0.08 -13.61 14.18
C VAL A 14 -0.78 -12.52 13.50
N SER A 15 -2.11 -12.61 13.55
CA SER A 15 -2.95 -11.63 12.86
C SER A 15 -3.01 -10.25 13.54
N THR A 16 -3.02 -10.19 14.88
CA THR A 16 -2.94 -8.92 15.63
C THR A 16 -1.57 -8.29 15.51
N SER A 17 -0.50 -9.08 15.36
CA SER A 17 0.83 -8.53 15.04
C SER A 17 0.97 -8.14 13.57
N CYS A 18 0.19 -8.73 12.64
CA CYS A 18 0.19 -8.37 11.22
C CYS A 18 -0.60 -7.09 10.91
N PHE A 19 -1.69 -6.79 11.62
CA PHE A 19 -2.68 -5.81 11.15
C PHE A 19 -3.25 -4.89 12.24
N SER A 20 -2.44 -4.53 13.24
CA SER A 20 -2.73 -3.35 14.06
C SER A 20 -2.89 -2.15 13.12
N PRO A 21 -4.07 -1.50 13.05
CA PRO A 21 -4.24 -0.32 12.23
C PRO A 21 -3.25 0.76 12.67
N VAL A 22 -2.59 1.38 11.70
CA VAL A 22 -1.60 2.48 11.91
C VAL A 22 -2.21 3.69 12.66
N ASN A 23 -3.52 3.70 12.91
CA ASN A 23 -4.24 4.75 13.62
C ASN A 23 -4.14 4.70 15.16
N THR A 24 -3.47 3.72 15.77
CA THR A 24 -3.33 3.64 17.25
C THR A 24 -1.87 3.78 17.72
N PHE A 25 -1.18 4.80 17.22
CA PHE A 25 0.00 5.37 17.89
C PHE A 25 -0.37 6.52 18.86
N ALA A 26 -1.65 6.70 19.16
CA ALA A 26 -2.13 7.57 20.22
C ALA A 26 -3.06 6.77 21.13
N GLU A 27 -2.90 6.94 22.43
CA GLU A 27 -3.72 6.39 23.51
C GLU A 27 -3.30 5.00 24.03
N SER A 28 -2.47 5.06 25.07
CA SER A 28 -2.23 3.98 26.02
C SER A 28 -3.52 3.67 26.77
N ASN A 29 -4.19 2.56 26.46
CA ASN A 29 -5.04 1.86 27.43
C ASN A 29 -5.13 0.38 27.06
N THR A 30 -4.54 -0.46 27.92
CA THR A 30 -4.54 -1.91 27.85
C THR A 30 -5.96 -2.45 27.97
N THR A 31 -6.56 -2.84 26.85
CA THR A 31 -7.73 -3.71 26.85
C THR A 31 -7.37 -5.00 26.11
N TYR A 32 -7.28 -6.11 26.85
CA TYR A 32 -7.15 -7.45 26.28
C TYR A 32 -8.40 -7.74 25.45
N LEU A 33 -8.33 -7.44 24.15
CA LEU A 33 -9.41 -7.70 23.21
C LEU A 33 -9.50 -9.20 22.91
N GLN A 34 -10.73 -9.72 22.92
CA GLN A 34 -11.00 -11.11 22.60
C GLN A 34 -10.48 -11.46 21.19
N PRO A 35 -9.67 -12.53 21.07
CA PRO A 35 -8.99 -12.96 19.85
C PRO A 35 -9.83 -13.12 18.56
N SER A 36 -11.08 -13.56 18.67
CA SER A 36 -11.87 -14.07 17.54
C SER A 36 -12.68 -13.02 16.78
N SER A 37 -13.04 -11.88 17.40
CA SER A 37 -13.97 -10.90 16.79
C SER A 37 -13.30 -9.91 15.83
N ILE A 38 -11.97 -9.77 15.91
CA ILE A 38 -11.21 -8.76 15.14
C ILE A 38 -10.58 -9.37 13.88
N LEU A 39 -10.34 -10.68 13.90
CA LEU A 39 -9.55 -11.38 12.88
C LEU A 39 -10.23 -11.40 11.51
N GLY A 40 -11.53 -11.74 11.48
CA GLY A 40 -12.34 -11.76 10.25
C GLY A 40 -12.39 -10.38 9.59
N PRO A 41 -12.85 -9.34 10.30
CA PRO A 41 -12.89 -7.98 9.76
C PRO A 41 -11.53 -7.44 9.30
N ALA A 42 -10.44 -7.78 9.99
CA ALA A 42 -9.09 -7.37 9.59
C ALA A 42 -8.63 -8.09 8.31
N MET A 43 -8.94 -9.37 8.15
CA MET A 43 -8.59 -10.13 6.94
C MET A 43 -9.42 -9.70 5.75
N ASP A 44 -10.71 -9.45 5.93
CA ASP A 44 -11.59 -8.94 4.88
C ASP A 44 -11.10 -7.56 4.40
N ARG A 45 -10.70 -6.69 5.34
CA ARG A 45 -10.11 -5.38 4.99
C ARG A 45 -8.81 -5.51 4.21
N LEU A 46 -7.93 -6.41 4.61
CA LEU A 46 -6.68 -6.67 3.88
C LEU A 46 -6.97 -7.19 2.46
N SER A 47 -7.82 -8.20 2.35
CA SER A 47 -8.21 -8.80 1.08
C SER A 47 -8.84 -7.77 0.14
N ASN A 48 -9.76 -6.94 0.65
CA ASN A 48 -10.36 -5.86 -0.11
C ASN A 48 -9.33 -4.79 -0.51
N SER A 49 -8.37 -4.47 0.35
CA SER A 49 -7.31 -3.51 0.03
C SER A 49 -6.40 -4.00 -1.10
N ILE A 50 -6.01 -5.29 -1.06
CA ILE A 50 -5.20 -5.93 -2.12
C ILE A 50 -5.98 -5.98 -3.44
N THR A 51 -7.26 -6.35 -3.37
CA THR A 51 -8.15 -6.41 -4.54
C THR A 51 -8.34 -5.04 -5.17
N ASN A 52 -8.61 -4.03 -4.35
CA ASN A 52 -8.75 -2.64 -4.80
C ASN A 52 -7.46 -2.14 -5.45
N LEU A 53 -6.31 -2.40 -4.82
CA LEU A 53 -5.01 -2.05 -5.37
C LEU A 53 -4.81 -2.65 -6.77
N GLY A 54 -5.02 -3.96 -6.91
CA GLY A 54 -4.89 -4.65 -8.19
C GLY A 54 -5.88 -4.14 -9.26
N SER A 55 -7.11 -3.83 -8.86
CA SER A 55 -8.15 -3.33 -9.79
C SER A 55 -7.87 -1.90 -10.32
N GLN A 56 -7.16 -1.08 -9.56
CA GLN A 56 -6.85 0.30 -9.94
C GLN A 56 -5.58 0.42 -10.78
N THR A 57 -4.64 -0.52 -10.67
CA THR A 57 -3.37 -0.49 -11.40
C THR A 57 -3.53 -0.33 -12.92
N PRO A 58 -4.41 -1.08 -13.62
CA PRO A 58 -4.59 -0.92 -15.07
C PRO A 58 -5.08 0.48 -15.46
N LEU A 59 -5.96 1.09 -14.65
CA LEU A 59 -6.44 2.45 -14.90
C LEU A 59 -5.31 3.47 -14.76
N ILE A 60 -4.49 3.35 -13.71
CA ILE A 60 -3.35 4.25 -13.49
C ILE A 60 -2.32 4.09 -14.63
N GLN A 61 -2.06 2.86 -15.08
CA GLN A 61 -1.21 2.60 -16.24
C GLN A 61 -1.78 3.22 -17.52
N GLY A 62 -3.08 3.07 -17.77
CA GLY A 62 -3.75 3.66 -18.92
C GLY A 62 -3.64 5.18 -18.95
N TYR A 63 -3.97 5.86 -17.84
CA TYR A 63 -3.82 7.32 -17.75
C TYR A 63 -2.36 7.76 -17.83
N GLY A 64 -1.45 7.02 -17.20
CA GLY A 64 -0.01 7.28 -17.28
C GLY A 64 0.49 7.26 -18.73
N LEU A 65 0.12 6.23 -19.50
CA LEU A 65 0.49 6.12 -20.92
C LEU A 65 -0.07 7.28 -21.75
N ILE A 66 -1.31 7.72 -21.51
CA ILE A 66 -1.89 8.88 -22.18
C ILE A 66 -1.05 10.14 -21.93
N ILE A 67 -0.66 10.40 -20.67
CA ILE A 67 0.17 11.56 -20.31
C ILE A 67 1.55 11.49 -20.97
N LEU A 68 2.16 10.30 -21.03
CA LEU A 68 3.46 10.10 -21.66
C LEU A 68 3.44 10.24 -23.18
N GLN A 69 2.33 9.87 -23.82
CA GLN A 69 2.16 9.90 -25.28
C GLN A 69 1.60 11.23 -25.79
N GLN A 70 1.00 12.05 -24.92
CA GLN A 70 0.49 13.35 -25.32
C GLN A 70 1.62 14.18 -25.96
N PRO A 71 1.40 14.84 -27.10
CA PRO A 71 2.41 15.72 -27.70
C PRO A 71 2.84 16.85 -26.77
N ASP A 72 4.04 17.38 -27.00
CA ASP A 72 4.52 18.55 -26.28
C ASP A 72 3.59 19.74 -26.54
N LEU A 73 3.20 20.41 -25.46
CA LEU A 73 2.49 21.68 -25.57
C LEU A 73 3.49 22.73 -26.01
N ASP A 74 3.30 23.26 -27.21
CA ASP A 74 4.01 24.40 -27.74
C ASP A 74 3.05 25.59 -27.80
N VAL A 75 2.93 26.28 -26.67
CA VAL A 75 2.05 27.44 -26.52
C VAL A 75 2.87 28.59 -25.99
N SER A 76 3.31 29.47 -26.90
CA SER A 76 4.18 30.62 -26.60
C SER A 76 3.58 31.60 -25.58
N THR A 77 2.26 31.60 -25.41
CA THR A 77 1.56 32.44 -24.43
C THR A 77 1.59 31.89 -23.00
N ILE A 78 2.01 30.63 -22.80
CA ILE A 78 2.09 30.00 -21.46
C ILE A 78 3.54 29.66 -21.14
N TYR A 79 4.22 30.61 -20.49
CA TYR A 79 5.62 30.45 -20.12
C TYR A 79 5.87 29.18 -19.28
N GLY A 80 6.80 28.35 -19.74
CA GLY A 80 7.24 27.13 -19.05
C GLY A 80 6.26 25.96 -19.11
N ILE A 81 5.20 26.01 -19.92
CA ILE A 81 4.19 24.94 -19.97
C ILE A 81 4.77 23.59 -20.40
N THR A 82 5.71 23.60 -21.35
CA THR A 82 6.42 22.39 -21.80
C THR A 82 7.30 21.82 -20.68
N THR A 83 7.91 22.67 -19.86
CA THR A 83 8.69 22.25 -18.69
C THR A 83 7.79 21.59 -17.66
N ASP A 84 6.64 22.20 -17.32
CA ASP A 84 5.68 21.62 -16.38
C ASP A 84 5.14 20.27 -16.87
N GLN A 85 4.83 20.16 -18.17
CA GLN A 85 4.42 18.90 -18.79
C GLN A 85 5.52 17.84 -18.67
N GLY A 86 6.78 18.23 -18.88
CA GLY A 86 7.95 17.37 -18.68
C GLY A 86 8.05 16.86 -17.24
N THR A 87 7.85 17.73 -16.25
CA THR A 87 7.85 17.35 -14.82
C THR A 87 6.74 16.34 -14.50
N ILE A 88 5.50 16.60 -14.96
CA ILE A 88 4.38 15.66 -14.77
C ILE A 88 4.68 14.30 -15.42
N ARG A 89 5.28 14.27 -16.61
CA ARG A 89 5.68 13.01 -17.26
C ARG A 89 6.74 12.26 -16.46
N ASN A 90 7.68 12.96 -15.84
CA ASN A 90 8.68 12.30 -14.99
C ASN A 90 8.03 11.67 -13.75
N HIS A 91 7.11 12.36 -13.09
CA HIS A 91 6.31 11.77 -11.99
C HIS A 91 5.57 10.50 -12.43
N VAL A 92 5.00 10.51 -13.63
CA VAL A 92 4.31 9.34 -14.19
C VAL A 92 5.29 8.18 -14.44
N ARG A 93 6.48 8.45 -15.00
CA ARG A 93 7.52 7.41 -15.18
C ARG A 93 7.96 6.83 -13.85
N ASP A 94 8.27 7.68 -12.88
CA ASP A 94 8.68 7.24 -11.53
C ASP A 94 7.59 6.40 -10.88
N TYR A 95 6.32 6.76 -11.05
CA TYR A 95 5.22 5.93 -10.57
C TYR A 95 5.21 4.54 -11.25
N LEU A 96 5.27 4.49 -12.58
CA LEU A 96 5.15 3.25 -13.35
C LEU A 96 6.35 2.32 -13.15
N ASP A 97 7.56 2.87 -13.06
CA ASP A 97 8.80 2.10 -13.00
C ASP A 97 9.19 1.74 -11.55
N ILE A 98 8.97 2.65 -10.60
CA ILE A 98 9.44 2.50 -9.22
C ILE A 98 8.29 2.14 -8.28
N ASN A 99 7.26 2.98 -8.20
CA ASN A 99 6.23 2.82 -7.18
C ASN A 99 5.31 1.62 -7.44
N ASN A 100 4.96 1.36 -8.70
CA ASN A 100 4.19 0.19 -9.09
C ASN A 100 4.95 -1.13 -8.79
N HIS A 101 6.27 -1.13 -8.98
CA HIS A 101 7.10 -2.28 -8.59
C HIS A 101 7.08 -2.53 -7.08
N LYS A 102 7.21 -1.48 -6.26
CA LYS A 102 7.12 -1.60 -4.78
C LYS A 102 5.79 -2.20 -4.34
N LEU A 103 4.68 -1.79 -4.96
CA LEU A 103 3.35 -2.38 -4.70
C LEU A 103 3.30 -3.86 -5.05
N SER A 104 3.88 -4.26 -6.19
CA SER A 104 3.99 -5.67 -6.59
C SER A 104 4.80 -6.49 -5.60
N VAL A 105 5.91 -5.95 -5.08
CA VAL A 105 6.75 -6.61 -4.07
C VAL A 105 5.97 -6.86 -2.78
N VAL A 106 5.24 -5.86 -2.29
CA VAL A 106 4.39 -6.01 -1.10
C VAL A 106 3.34 -7.12 -1.31
N ASN A 107 2.68 -7.14 -2.47
CA ASN A 107 1.71 -8.18 -2.79
C ASN A 107 2.37 -9.59 -2.82
N GLN A 108 3.55 -9.71 -3.43
CA GLN A 108 4.28 -10.98 -3.48
C GLN A 108 4.75 -11.44 -2.09
N ASP A 109 5.19 -10.52 -1.23
CA ASP A 109 5.57 -10.84 0.15
C ASP A 109 4.36 -11.40 0.94
N ILE A 110 3.17 -10.78 0.81
CA ILE A 110 1.93 -11.26 1.46
C ILE A 110 1.56 -12.67 0.96
N GLN A 111 1.60 -12.90 -0.36
CA GLN A 111 1.30 -14.22 -0.93
C GLN A 111 2.29 -15.28 -0.44
N SER A 112 3.58 -14.94 -0.42
CA SER A 112 4.64 -15.83 0.05
C SER A 112 4.46 -16.19 1.52
N PHE A 113 4.08 -15.23 2.36
CA PHE A 113 3.72 -15.48 3.75
C PHE A 113 2.51 -16.40 3.86
N GLY A 114 1.43 -16.17 3.08
CA GLY A 114 0.24 -17.02 3.08
C GLY A 114 0.55 -18.48 2.77
N ILE A 115 1.36 -18.74 1.74
CA ILE A 115 1.80 -20.10 1.37
C ILE A 115 2.62 -20.72 2.51
N ARG A 116 3.58 -19.98 3.06
CA ARG A 116 4.44 -20.47 4.14
C ARG A 116 3.67 -20.77 5.41
N PHE A 117 2.73 -19.90 5.78
CA PHE A 117 1.84 -20.10 6.92
C PHE A 117 1.00 -21.37 6.74
N ALA A 118 0.38 -21.56 5.58
CA ALA A 118 -0.41 -22.75 5.28
C ALA A 118 0.42 -24.05 5.40
N ASN A 119 1.66 -24.03 4.92
CA ASN A 119 2.57 -25.17 5.01
C ASN A 119 2.96 -25.52 6.46
N TYR A 120 3.14 -24.51 7.32
CA TYR A 120 3.48 -24.74 8.73
C TYR A 120 2.27 -24.95 9.64
N TYR A 121 1.05 -24.64 9.20
CA TYR A 121 -0.14 -24.64 10.04
C TYR A 121 -0.35 -25.98 10.77
N ASN A 122 -0.42 -27.09 10.04
CA ASN A 122 -0.63 -28.41 10.64
C ASN A 122 0.48 -28.77 11.63
N LYS A 123 1.73 -28.40 11.32
CA LYS A 123 2.87 -28.66 12.20
C LYS A 123 2.80 -27.84 13.48
N LEU A 124 2.42 -26.56 13.39
CA LEU A 124 2.24 -25.68 14.55
C LEU A 124 1.12 -26.19 15.46
N VAL A 125 -0.01 -26.65 14.89
CA VAL A 125 -1.11 -27.26 15.65
C VAL A 125 -0.66 -28.53 16.38
N GLU A 126 0.12 -29.38 15.70
CA GLU A 126 0.67 -30.60 16.29
C GLU A 126 1.59 -30.28 17.48
N LEU A 127 2.57 -29.39 17.26
CA LEU A 127 3.57 -28.99 18.26
C LEU A 127 2.93 -28.28 19.46
N ALA A 128 1.99 -27.38 19.22
CA ALA A 128 1.19 -26.73 20.27
C ALA A 128 0.50 -27.73 21.19
N GLY A 129 0.09 -28.87 20.65
CA GLY A 129 -0.55 -29.93 21.40
C GLY A 129 0.36 -30.78 22.28
N LYS A 130 1.68 -30.63 22.14
CA LYS A 130 2.71 -31.41 22.85
C LYS A 130 3.67 -30.53 23.67
N MET A 131 3.67 -29.22 23.48
CA MET A 131 4.67 -28.28 24.02
C MET A 131 4.80 -28.22 25.55
N ASN A 132 3.80 -28.70 26.30
CA ASN A 132 3.85 -28.74 27.77
C ASN A 132 4.50 -30.03 28.30
N GLU A 133 4.58 -31.05 27.46
CA GLU A 133 5.03 -32.41 27.81
C GLU A 133 6.38 -32.72 27.14
N ASP A 134 6.67 -32.06 26.02
CA ASP A 134 7.86 -32.26 25.21
C ASP A 134 8.63 -30.91 25.02
N PRO A 135 9.79 -30.74 25.69
CA PRO A 135 10.64 -29.57 25.54
C PRO A 135 11.13 -29.33 24.11
N GLU A 136 11.34 -30.38 23.32
CA GLU A 136 11.77 -30.27 21.92
C GLU A 136 10.61 -29.74 21.06
N ALA A 137 9.39 -30.25 21.29
CA ALA A 137 8.20 -29.73 20.62
C ALA A 137 8.00 -28.23 20.89
N LYS A 138 8.24 -27.78 22.13
CA LYS A 138 8.20 -26.36 22.49
C LYS A 138 9.27 -25.54 21.75
N ALA A 139 10.51 -26.03 21.70
CA ALA A 139 11.59 -25.33 21.01
C ALA A 139 11.32 -25.17 19.50
N LEU A 140 10.88 -26.25 18.83
CA LEU A 140 10.51 -26.22 17.41
C LEU A 140 9.34 -25.29 17.13
N PHE A 141 8.33 -25.30 18.00
CA PHE A 141 7.20 -24.42 17.90
C PHE A 141 7.61 -22.94 17.93
N VAL A 142 8.39 -22.54 18.95
CA VAL A 142 8.87 -21.16 19.10
C VAL A 142 9.71 -20.75 17.89
N ARG A 143 10.57 -21.64 17.39
CA ARG A 143 11.39 -21.38 16.21
C ARG A 143 10.55 -21.08 14.96
N ILE A 144 9.56 -21.92 14.66
CA ILE A 144 8.69 -21.74 13.49
C ILE A 144 7.83 -20.48 13.66
N PHE A 145 7.30 -20.24 14.86
CA PHE A 145 6.51 -19.05 15.15
C PHE A 145 7.32 -17.77 14.95
N ASN A 146 8.55 -17.70 15.48
CA ASN A 146 9.42 -16.53 15.31
C ASN A 146 9.79 -16.28 13.85
N LEU A 147 9.96 -17.35 13.05
CA LEU A 147 10.21 -17.23 11.62
C LEU A 147 9.01 -16.57 10.90
N LEU A 148 7.79 -17.05 11.17
CA LEU A 148 6.57 -16.46 10.61
C LEU A 148 6.36 -15.01 11.08
N GLN A 149 6.65 -14.73 12.35
CA GLN A 149 6.58 -13.36 12.88
C GLN A 149 7.59 -12.43 12.20
N GLY A 150 8.81 -12.91 11.91
CA GLY A 150 9.81 -12.15 11.19
C GLY A 150 9.37 -11.79 9.76
N ASP A 151 8.75 -12.74 9.05
CA ASP A 151 8.18 -12.50 7.72
C ASP A 151 7.11 -11.39 7.77
N VAL A 152 6.24 -11.43 8.77
CA VAL A 152 5.20 -10.42 9.00
C VAL A 152 5.79 -9.04 9.27
N GLN A 153 6.79 -8.94 10.15
CA GLN A 153 7.44 -7.67 10.47
C GLN A 153 8.10 -7.04 9.23
N LYS A 154 8.70 -7.87 8.38
CA LYS A 154 9.27 -7.42 7.10
C LYS A 154 8.17 -6.89 6.16
N ILE A 155 7.05 -7.60 6.02
CA ILE A 155 5.91 -7.14 5.22
C ILE A 155 5.40 -5.79 5.70
N GLN A 156 5.20 -5.62 7.00
CA GLN A 156 4.73 -4.36 7.59
C GLN A 156 5.69 -3.20 7.34
N TYR A 157 7.00 -3.46 7.48
CA TYR A 157 8.03 -2.47 7.19
C TYR A 157 7.99 -2.03 5.73
N ASN A 158 7.91 -3.00 4.80
CA ASN A 158 7.82 -2.73 3.36
C ASN A 158 6.53 -1.98 3.00
N MET A 159 5.39 -2.33 3.59
CA MET A 159 4.13 -1.62 3.44
C MET A 159 4.26 -0.16 3.90
N LYS A 160 4.87 0.08 5.07
CA LYS A 160 5.03 1.41 5.64
C LYS A 160 5.89 2.31 4.75
N ILE A 161 7.02 1.79 4.27
CA ILE A 161 7.90 2.54 3.36
C ILE A 161 7.20 2.81 2.03
N THR A 162 6.61 1.78 1.42
CA THR A 162 5.91 1.92 0.15
C THR A 162 4.77 2.93 0.25
N SER A 163 3.99 2.90 1.33
CA SER A 163 2.92 3.87 1.58
C SER A 163 3.45 5.29 1.75
N LYS A 164 4.60 5.48 2.40
CA LYS A 164 5.21 6.80 2.56
C LYS A 164 5.67 7.35 1.21
N ASP A 165 6.37 6.54 0.42
CA ASP A 165 6.90 6.94 -0.89
C ASP A 165 5.76 7.26 -1.87
N LEU A 166 4.70 6.46 -1.89
CA LEU A 166 3.50 6.71 -2.68
C LEU A 166 2.80 8.01 -2.26
N ASN A 167 2.72 8.29 -0.96
CA ASN A 167 2.08 9.51 -0.48
C ASN A 167 2.90 10.75 -0.83
N ASN A 168 4.23 10.67 -0.79
CA ASN A 168 5.12 11.74 -1.24
C ASN A 168 4.92 12.00 -2.74
N SER A 169 5.03 10.95 -3.57
CA SER A 169 4.83 11.04 -5.02
C SER A 169 3.44 11.59 -5.38
N LYS A 170 2.38 11.16 -4.67
CA LYS A 170 1.03 11.71 -4.82
C LYS A 170 1.00 13.21 -4.53
N ASN A 171 1.62 13.66 -3.45
CA ASN A 171 1.58 15.07 -3.04
C ASN A 171 2.33 15.95 -4.05
N GLU A 172 3.51 15.52 -4.50
CA GLU A 172 4.30 16.20 -5.52
C GLU A 172 3.54 16.29 -6.85
N LEU A 173 2.98 15.17 -7.34
CA LEU A 173 2.17 15.16 -8.55
C LEU A 173 0.92 16.05 -8.43
N ALA A 174 0.25 16.06 -7.27
CA ALA A 174 -0.93 16.90 -7.06
C ALA A 174 -0.59 18.39 -7.06
N GLU A 175 0.54 18.77 -6.46
CA GLU A 175 1.04 20.15 -6.48
C GLU A 175 1.38 20.60 -7.91
N ASP A 176 2.16 19.80 -8.63
CA ASP A 176 2.57 20.12 -10.00
C ASP A 176 1.37 20.16 -10.97
N SER A 177 0.42 19.23 -10.82
CA SER A 177 -0.83 19.22 -11.58
C SER A 177 -1.67 20.48 -11.31
N LYS A 178 -1.76 20.92 -10.05
CA LYS A 178 -2.46 22.17 -9.68
C LYS A 178 -1.77 23.39 -10.29
N ASN A 179 -0.44 23.44 -10.25
CA ASN A 179 0.34 24.53 -10.83
C ASN A 179 0.15 24.60 -12.36
N PHE A 180 0.25 23.46 -13.04
CA PHE A 180 -0.03 23.32 -14.47
C PHE A 180 -1.44 23.79 -14.82
N SER A 181 -2.46 23.28 -14.11
CA SER A 181 -3.87 23.64 -14.33
C SER A 181 -4.12 25.14 -14.12
N SER A 182 -3.50 25.75 -13.10
CA SER A 182 -3.62 27.18 -12.86
C SER A 182 -3.02 28.03 -13.98
N LYS A 183 -1.87 27.64 -14.54
CA LYS A 183 -1.25 28.35 -15.67
C LYS A 183 -2.13 28.27 -16.91
N VAL A 184 -2.63 27.07 -17.22
CA VAL A 184 -3.55 26.86 -18.34
C VAL A 184 -4.83 27.68 -18.19
N SER A 185 -5.41 27.70 -16.99
CA SER A 185 -6.64 28.47 -16.72
C SER A 185 -6.44 29.97 -16.91
N ARG A 186 -5.35 30.54 -16.38
CA ARG A 186 -5.01 31.97 -16.56
C ARG A 186 -4.80 32.34 -18.04
N ALA A 187 -4.19 31.44 -18.80
CA ALA A 187 -4.00 31.65 -20.23
C ALA A 187 -5.34 31.67 -20.99
N PHE A 188 -6.25 30.75 -20.66
CA PHE A 188 -7.60 30.75 -21.23
C PHE A 188 -8.41 32.01 -20.86
N GLU A 189 -8.31 32.50 -19.62
CA GLU A 189 -8.96 33.75 -19.20
C GLU A 189 -8.41 34.95 -19.96
N SER A 190 -7.09 35.00 -20.15
CA SER A 190 -6.42 36.07 -20.90
C SER A 190 -6.85 36.08 -22.37
N TYR A 191 -7.00 34.90 -22.98
CA TYR A 191 -7.49 34.75 -24.36
C TYR A 191 -8.95 35.19 -24.52
N LYS A 192 -9.83 34.82 -23.57
CA LYS A 192 -11.23 35.28 -23.57
C LYS A 192 -11.35 36.79 -23.35
N GLY A 193 -10.44 37.39 -22.58
CA GLY A 193 -10.38 38.84 -22.38
C GLY A 193 -9.90 39.62 -23.61
N SER A 194 -9.08 39.01 -24.48
CA SER A 194 -8.60 39.64 -25.71
C SER A 194 -9.61 39.66 -26.86
N ASP A 195 -10.60 38.76 -26.86
CA ASP A 195 -11.70 38.75 -27.85
C ASP A 195 -12.81 39.76 -27.51
N ALA A 196 -12.75 40.42 -26.35
CA ALA A 196 -13.67 41.50 -25.98
C ALA A 196 -13.14 42.87 -26.45
N CYS A 197 -13.52 43.22 -27.69
CA CYS A 197 -13.50 44.55 -28.35
C CYS A 197 -12.27 44.96 -29.20
N PRO A 198 -12.48 45.12 -30.52
CA PRO A 198 -12.18 46.35 -31.23
C PRO A 198 -13.51 47.11 -31.45
N SER A 199 -13.81 48.07 -30.58
CA SER A 199 -14.83 49.08 -30.91
C SER A 199 -14.21 50.07 -31.89
N THR A 200 -14.63 49.95 -33.14
CA THR A 200 -14.54 50.97 -34.21
C THR A 200 -15.10 52.32 -33.77
#